data_AF-C3QXJ1-F1
#
_entry.id   AF-C3QXJ1-F1
#
_cell.length_a   1.000
_cell.length_b   1.000
_cell.length_c   1.000
_cell.angle_alpha   90.00
_cell.angle_beta   90.00
_cell.angle_gamma   90.00
#
_symmetry.space_group_name_H-M   'P 1'
#
loop_
_entity.id
_entity.type
_entity.pdbx_description
1 polymer ?
#
loop_
_entity_poly.entity_id
_entity_poly.type
_entity_poly.pdbx_seq_one_letter_code
_entity_poly.pdbx_strand_id
1 'polypeptide(L)'
;MKKIITICAFAACLTGCDDLFEPAIENNLGLEYMYENSQYAEGILANAYTRIPCAGYSFNDVATDDAVSNDAENSWRKIASGMWTANNNPADRWTSCRSAIQYINLFLANADKVKWAKDEVVAQMFCDREKAEAYGLRAMYMYYLLEAHAGYTEDGVLMGVPILTEPEAAGSNFNVPRSTFVDCMKALKEDARLALEGLPWEYGDAAEMQRLSAKYAGADQGKVTRVFGANFIGRMSGKVVEAFVSKADLLAASPAYSDQSGVDWKTAAASAAKVLNHIGGVDGMDPTGWTWYCNVDDIEKLSPTESPAEILWRGERAKSLSLEEDNFPPTLYGNGRINPTQNLVDAFPMLNGYPVSHLSGEYDENLPYANRDPRLEAYILYNGCKAGNTNKEIFTAADGTTNDALNKVVGRSTRTGYYLRKLLRQDISLDPNAKADQYHYTPRIRYTEIFLAYAEAANQAYGPQDKGGNGYSAYDVVKKLR
;
A
#
# COMPACT_ATOMS: atom_id res chain seq x y z
N MET A 1 -37.59 32.96 65.91
CA MET A 1 -36.32 32.48 65.30
C MET A 1 -36.43 31.08 64.71
N LYS A 2 -36.99 30.07 65.40
CA LYS A 2 -37.12 28.70 64.85
C LYS A 2 -37.87 28.60 63.50
N LYS A 3 -38.94 29.38 63.28
CA LYS A 3 -39.69 29.37 62.00
C LYS A 3 -38.95 30.03 60.82
N ILE A 4 -38.02 30.95 61.08
CA ILE A 4 -37.23 31.62 60.03
C ILE A 4 -36.11 30.68 59.55
N ILE A 5 -35.51 29.92 60.46
CA ILE A 5 -34.47 28.93 60.13
C ILE A 5 -35.04 27.80 59.27
N THR A 6 -36.28 27.35 59.53
CA THR A 6 -36.93 26.31 58.70
C THR A 6 -37.24 26.79 57.29
N ILE A 7 -37.63 28.07 57.11
CA ILE A 7 -37.90 28.65 55.79
C ILE A 7 -36.60 28.87 55.00
N CYS A 8 -35.53 29.32 55.66
CA CYS A 8 -34.22 29.44 55.02
C CYS A 8 -33.61 28.07 54.64
N ALA A 9 -33.83 27.03 55.46
CA ALA A 9 -33.41 25.67 55.14
C ALA A 9 -34.19 25.07 53.96
N PHE A 10 -35.47 25.42 53.79
CA PHE A 10 -36.27 24.97 52.65
C PHE A 10 -35.95 25.74 51.36
N ALA A 11 -35.58 27.01 51.47
CA ALA A 11 -35.12 27.82 50.34
C ALA A 11 -33.76 27.35 49.77
N ALA A 12 -32.88 26.82 50.63
CA ALA A 12 -31.62 26.21 50.20
C ALA A 12 -31.79 24.89 49.44
N CYS A 13 -32.94 24.22 49.58
CA CYS A 13 -33.28 23.02 48.81
C CYS A 13 -33.88 23.32 47.43
N LEU A 14 -34.16 24.59 47.12
CA LEU A 14 -34.73 25.03 45.83
C LEU A 14 -33.68 25.63 44.89
N THR A 15 -32.41 25.70 45.30
CA THR A 15 -31.27 25.99 44.41
C THR A 15 -30.64 24.66 44.00
N GLY A 16 -31.38 23.84 43.27
CA GLY A 16 -30.79 22.73 42.53
C GLY A 16 -29.95 23.32 41.40
N CYS A 17 -28.63 23.14 41.45
CA CYS A 17 -27.82 23.32 40.25
C CYS A 17 -28.25 22.25 39.24
N ASP A 18 -28.94 22.63 38.17
CA ASP A 18 -29.22 21.75 37.03
C ASP A 18 -27.90 21.21 36.41
N ASP A 19 -26.78 21.89 36.64
CA ASP A 19 -25.48 21.66 36.01
C ASP A 19 -24.49 20.80 36.83
N LEU A 20 -24.92 20.15 37.92
CA LEU A 20 -23.99 19.36 38.76
C LEU A 20 -23.66 17.98 38.16
N PHE A 21 -24.50 17.49 37.25
CA PHE A 21 -24.36 16.19 36.58
C PHE A 21 -24.19 16.30 35.06
N GLU A 22 -24.28 17.51 34.50
CA GLU A 22 -23.85 17.72 33.12
C GLU A 22 -22.32 17.81 33.12
N PRO A 23 -21.62 16.94 32.36
CA PRO A 23 -20.18 17.04 32.24
C PRO A 23 -19.84 18.46 31.75
N ALA A 24 -18.84 19.10 32.37
CA ALA A 24 -18.29 20.35 31.85
C ALA A 24 -18.02 20.21 30.35
N ILE A 25 -18.22 21.28 29.57
CA ILE A 25 -17.97 21.29 28.12
C ILE A 25 -16.56 20.73 27.86
N GLU A 26 -16.48 19.45 27.55
CA GLU A 26 -15.24 18.82 27.16
C GLU A 26 -14.90 19.35 25.78
N ASN A 27 -13.64 19.69 25.55
CA ASN A 27 -13.14 20.03 24.22
C ASN A 27 -13.03 18.78 23.30
N ASN A 28 -13.74 17.71 23.66
CA ASN A 28 -13.82 16.45 22.93
C ASN A 28 -15.08 16.51 22.05
N LEU A 29 -14.87 16.67 20.74
CA LEU A 29 -15.98 16.68 19.78
C LEU A 29 -16.62 15.28 19.73
N GLY A 30 -17.89 15.21 20.09
CA GLY A 30 -18.69 13.99 19.95
C GLY A 30 -18.96 13.64 18.49
N LEU A 31 -19.47 12.42 18.24
CA LEU A 31 -19.81 11.97 16.89
C LEU A 31 -20.87 12.85 16.23
N GLU A 32 -21.84 13.32 17.00
CA GLU A 32 -22.94 14.18 16.56
C GLU A 32 -22.46 15.49 15.91
N TYR A 33 -21.23 15.94 16.21
CA TYR A 33 -20.63 17.10 15.58
C TYR A 33 -20.45 16.91 14.06
N MET A 34 -20.33 15.66 13.59
CA MET A 34 -20.20 15.37 12.17
C MET A 34 -21.44 15.75 11.36
N TYR A 35 -22.62 15.82 11.98
CA TYR A 35 -23.87 16.08 11.26
C TYR A 35 -23.94 17.50 10.70
N GLU A 36 -23.33 18.45 11.40
CA GLU A 36 -23.28 19.86 11.01
C GLU A 36 -21.93 20.25 10.38
N ASN A 37 -20.92 19.36 10.41
CA ASN A 37 -19.58 19.63 9.92
C ASN A 37 -19.05 18.50 9.02
N SER A 38 -19.10 18.73 7.70
CA SER A 38 -18.65 17.76 6.69
C SER A 38 -17.14 17.50 6.73
N GLN A 39 -16.31 18.48 7.13
CA GLN A 39 -14.88 18.27 7.29
C GLN A 39 -14.57 17.34 8.46
N TYR A 40 -15.37 17.42 9.54
CA TYR A 40 -15.24 16.49 10.66
C TYR A 40 -15.65 15.07 10.25
N ALA A 41 -16.73 14.93 9.48
CA ALA A 41 -17.13 13.63 8.91
C ALA A 41 -16.04 13.03 8.01
N GLU A 42 -15.44 13.84 7.13
CA GLU A 42 -14.29 13.44 6.32
C GLU A 42 -13.09 13.07 7.18
N GLY A 43 -12.83 13.78 8.28
CA GLY A 43 -11.76 13.47 9.23
C GLY A 43 -11.91 12.10 9.93
N ILE A 44 -13.14 11.64 10.13
CA ILE A 44 -13.40 10.27 10.63
C ILE A 44 -12.95 9.24 9.58
N LEU A 45 -13.31 9.43 8.31
CA LEU A 45 -12.85 8.54 7.24
C LEU A 45 -11.34 8.67 6.99
N ALA A 46 -10.77 9.87 7.15
CA ALA A 46 -9.34 10.12 7.01
C ALA A 46 -8.50 9.30 8.00
N ASN A 47 -9.05 8.94 9.18
CA ASN A 47 -8.39 8.00 10.08
C ASN A 47 -8.17 6.61 9.46
N ALA A 48 -9.07 6.17 8.58
CA ALA A 48 -8.82 4.97 7.80
C ALA A 48 -7.73 5.21 6.75
N TYR A 49 -7.65 6.39 6.12
CA TYR A 49 -6.56 6.69 5.17
C TYR A 49 -5.17 6.73 5.83
N THR A 50 -5.04 7.23 7.06
CA THR A 50 -3.73 7.29 7.74
C THR A 50 -3.17 5.92 8.13
N ARG A 51 -3.99 4.87 8.07
CA ARG A 51 -3.65 3.50 8.48
C ARG A 51 -3.42 2.55 7.31
N ILE A 52 -3.37 3.08 6.07
CA ILE A 52 -3.18 2.29 4.85
C ILE A 52 -1.91 1.43 4.97
N PRO A 53 -2.00 0.09 4.88
CA PRO A 53 -0.86 -0.79 5.12
C PRO A 53 0.32 -0.60 4.15
N CYS A 54 0.04 -0.10 2.94
CA CYS A 54 1.01 0.23 1.89
C CYS A 54 1.37 1.72 1.82
N ALA A 55 1.16 2.51 2.87
CA ALA A 55 1.53 3.93 2.87
C ALA A 55 3.05 4.18 2.77
N GLY A 56 3.87 3.20 3.16
CA GLY A 56 5.34 3.21 3.08
C GLY A 56 5.89 1.88 2.58
N TYR A 57 7.20 1.81 2.34
CA TYR A 57 7.86 0.55 2.00
C TYR A 57 7.89 -0.40 3.20
N SER A 58 7.68 -1.69 2.92
CA SER A 58 8.01 -2.76 3.85
C SER A 58 9.31 -3.40 3.38
N PHE A 59 10.37 -3.30 4.18
CA PHE A 59 11.65 -3.98 3.90
C PHE A 59 11.65 -5.39 4.50
N ASN A 60 10.62 -6.17 4.17
CA ASN A 60 10.43 -7.53 4.68
C ASN A 60 11.31 -8.58 3.96
N ASP A 61 11.98 -8.23 2.85
CA ASP A 61 12.94 -9.10 2.15
C ASP A 61 14.08 -9.59 3.06
N VAL A 62 14.34 -8.91 4.18
CA VAL A 62 15.33 -9.38 5.17
C VAL A 62 14.88 -10.62 5.95
N ALA A 63 13.61 -11.02 5.79
CA ALA A 63 13.05 -12.26 6.30
C ALA A 63 13.02 -13.38 5.24
N THR A 64 13.45 -13.10 4.00
CA THR A 64 13.53 -14.07 2.90
C THR A 64 15.00 -14.35 2.56
N ASP A 65 15.24 -15.08 1.47
CA ASP A 65 16.58 -15.33 0.95
C ASP A 65 17.14 -14.18 0.12
N ASP A 66 16.39 -13.10 -0.11
CA ASP A 66 16.78 -11.96 -0.95
C ASP A 66 17.71 -10.97 -0.26
N ALA A 67 17.55 -10.77 1.05
CA ALA A 67 18.34 -9.80 1.80
C ALA A 67 18.63 -10.25 3.24
N VAL A 68 19.64 -9.62 3.84
CA VAL A 68 19.85 -9.61 5.28
C VAL A 68 19.98 -8.18 5.77
N SER A 69 19.73 -7.96 7.06
CA SER A 69 20.02 -6.67 7.69
C SER A 69 21.27 -6.71 8.56
N ASN A 70 22.02 -5.62 8.53
CA ASN A 70 23.12 -5.37 9.47
C ASN A 70 22.63 -4.85 10.83
N ASP A 71 21.35 -4.47 10.94
CA ASP A 71 20.73 -4.04 12.18
C ASP A 71 20.35 -5.24 13.04
N ALA A 72 20.86 -5.29 14.27
CA ALA A 72 20.56 -6.34 15.25
C ALA A 72 19.10 -6.29 15.72
N GLU A 73 18.51 -5.10 15.76
CA GLU A 73 17.18 -4.86 16.32
C GLU A 73 16.06 -4.94 15.26
N ASN A 74 16.40 -5.19 14.00
CA ASN A 74 15.41 -5.29 12.93
C ASN A 74 14.44 -6.45 13.20
N SER A 75 13.15 -6.12 13.34
CA SER A 75 12.10 -7.05 13.74
C SER A 75 11.91 -8.21 12.74
N TRP A 76 12.13 -7.98 11.45
CA TRP A 76 11.99 -9.00 10.42
C TRP A 76 13.05 -10.10 10.52
N ARG A 77 14.24 -9.80 11.06
CA ARG A 77 15.26 -10.82 11.33
C ARG A 77 14.78 -11.90 12.30
N LYS A 78 13.79 -11.58 13.16
CA LYS A 78 13.21 -12.55 14.10
C LYS A 78 12.47 -13.68 13.40
N ILE A 79 11.92 -13.44 12.19
CA ILE A 79 11.35 -14.50 11.36
C ILE A 79 12.46 -15.45 10.91
N ALA A 80 13.52 -14.90 10.31
CA ALA A 80 14.64 -15.69 9.81
C ALA A 80 15.39 -16.47 10.92
N SER A 81 15.40 -15.98 12.15
CA SER A 81 16.04 -16.64 13.30
C SER A 81 15.13 -17.61 14.06
N GLY A 82 13.92 -17.89 13.59
CA GLY A 82 12.98 -18.82 14.24
C GLY A 82 12.36 -18.29 15.55
N MET A 83 12.39 -16.97 15.77
CA MET A 83 11.81 -16.30 16.94
C MET A 83 10.41 -15.75 16.67
N TRP A 84 9.80 -16.13 15.55
CA TRP A 84 8.43 -15.78 15.20
C TRP A 84 7.45 -16.61 16.02
N THR A 85 6.61 -15.92 16.79
CA THR A 85 5.58 -16.54 17.64
C THR A 85 4.33 -15.67 17.63
N ALA A 86 3.21 -16.17 18.14
CA ALA A 86 1.97 -15.41 18.28
C ALA A 86 2.15 -14.09 19.06
N ASN A 87 3.07 -14.05 20.03
CA ASN A 87 3.36 -12.85 20.84
C ASN A 87 4.37 -11.90 20.18
N ASN A 88 5.02 -12.31 19.09
CA ASN A 88 6.05 -11.53 18.41
C ASN A 88 5.94 -11.76 16.89
N ASN A 89 4.94 -11.10 16.30
CA ASN A 89 4.63 -11.18 14.88
C ASN A 89 4.94 -9.87 14.15
N PRO A 90 6.08 -9.73 13.47
CA PRO A 90 6.40 -8.51 12.71
C PRO A 90 5.52 -8.35 11.45
N ALA A 91 4.83 -9.41 11.01
CA ALA A 91 3.85 -9.37 9.93
C ALA A 91 2.42 -9.03 10.41
N ASP A 92 2.22 -8.69 11.69
CA ASP A 92 0.89 -8.37 12.20
C ASP A 92 0.27 -7.17 11.47
N ARG A 93 -0.94 -7.39 10.97
CA ARG A 93 -1.82 -6.35 10.44
C ARG A 93 -3.13 -6.21 11.20
N TRP A 94 -3.35 -7.00 12.25
CA TRP A 94 -4.66 -7.15 12.88
C TRP A 94 -5.16 -5.83 13.48
N THR A 95 -4.35 -5.25 14.36
CA THR A 95 -4.76 -4.07 15.14
C THR A 95 -5.05 -2.88 14.24
N SER A 96 -4.12 -2.53 13.34
CA SER A 96 -4.27 -1.37 12.46
C SER A 96 -5.47 -1.52 11.52
N CYS A 97 -5.63 -2.69 10.88
CA CYS A 97 -6.74 -2.91 9.95
C CYS A 97 -8.09 -2.93 10.67
N ARG A 98 -8.19 -3.58 11.83
CA ARG A 98 -9.43 -3.60 12.63
C ARG A 98 -9.80 -2.21 13.13
N SER A 99 -8.84 -1.41 13.58
CA SER A 99 -9.09 0.00 13.93
C SER A 99 -9.59 0.80 12.74
N ALA A 100 -9.01 0.63 11.55
CA ALA A 100 -9.46 1.31 10.34
C ALA A 100 -10.89 0.89 9.93
N ILE A 101 -11.20 -0.40 9.98
CA ILE A 101 -12.56 -0.93 9.71
C ILE A 101 -13.58 -0.36 10.69
N GLN A 102 -13.23 -0.21 11.97
CA GLN A 102 -14.10 0.42 12.96
C GLN A 102 -14.44 1.88 12.58
N TYR A 103 -13.44 2.68 12.18
CA TYR A 103 -13.69 4.06 11.72
C TYR A 103 -14.52 4.10 10.44
N ILE A 104 -14.29 3.16 9.52
CA ILE A 104 -15.09 3.03 8.29
C ILE A 104 -16.55 2.72 8.62
N ASN A 105 -16.80 1.72 9.47
CA ASN A 105 -18.17 1.34 9.83
C ASN A 105 -18.88 2.46 10.60
N LEU A 106 -18.14 3.18 11.45
CA LEU A 106 -18.65 4.36 12.15
C LEU A 106 -19.03 5.49 11.19
N PHE A 107 -18.20 5.73 10.18
CA PHE A 107 -18.49 6.69 9.13
C PHE A 107 -19.72 6.26 8.31
N LEU A 108 -19.75 5.02 7.82
CA LEU A 108 -20.84 4.47 7.00
C LEU A 108 -22.20 4.53 7.72
N ALA A 109 -22.24 4.26 9.03
CA ALA A 109 -23.46 4.32 9.84
C ALA A 109 -24.03 5.75 10.01
N ASN A 110 -23.23 6.78 9.71
CA ASN A 110 -23.57 8.17 10.01
C ASN A 110 -23.47 9.12 8.82
N ALA A 111 -22.84 8.71 7.71
CA ALA A 111 -22.61 9.56 6.53
C ALA A 111 -23.89 10.19 5.95
N ASP A 112 -25.01 9.45 5.99
CA ASP A 112 -26.30 9.93 5.47
C ASP A 112 -26.93 11.06 6.32
N LYS A 113 -26.46 11.25 7.56
CA LYS A 113 -26.94 12.30 8.48
C LYS A 113 -26.16 13.61 8.34
N VAL A 114 -25.07 13.60 7.57
CA VAL A 114 -24.13 14.73 7.45
C VAL A 114 -24.61 15.75 6.43
N LYS A 115 -24.58 17.03 6.81
CA LYS A 115 -24.78 18.15 5.88
C LYS A 115 -23.51 18.41 5.05
N TRP A 116 -23.34 17.65 3.98
CA TRP A 116 -22.15 17.70 3.13
C TRP A 116 -21.95 19.03 2.38
N ALA A 117 -23.03 19.62 1.87
CA ALA A 117 -23.01 20.89 1.16
C ALA A 117 -24.35 21.62 1.29
N LYS A 118 -24.36 22.92 0.96
CA LYS A 118 -25.59 23.73 0.91
C LYS A 118 -26.52 23.35 -0.26
N ASP A 119 -25.93 22.92 -1.38
CA ASP A 119 -26.67 22.43 -2.54
C ASP A 119 -26.94 20.94 -2.35
N GLU A 120 -28.22 20.54 -2.43
CA GLU A 120 -28.66 19.18 -2.11
C GLU A 120 -28.06 18.14 -3.07
N VAL A 121 -27.92 18.48 -4.36
CA VAL A 121 -27.35 17.57 -5.38
C VAL A 121 -25.87 17.37 -5.11
N VAL A 122 -25.15 18.45 -4.80
CA VAL A 122 -23.72 18.37 -4.40
C VAL A 122 -23.56 17.61 -3.10
N ALA A 123 -24.46 17.81 -2.12
CA ALA A 123 -24.41 17.11 -0.85
C ALA A 123 -24.59 15.60 -1.03
N GLN A 124 -25.55 15.18 -1.87
CA GLN A 124 -25.77 13.78 -2.19
C GLN A 124 -24.57 13.16 -2.91
N MET A 125 -24.02 13.83 -3.94
CA MET A 125 -22.83 13.35 -4.64
C MET A 125 -21.62 13.20 -3.71
N PHE A 126 -21.41 14.13 -2.77
CA PHE A 126 -20.35 14.00 -1.77
C PHE A 126 -20.58 12.82 -0.83
N CYS A 127 -21.80 12.64 -0.32
CA CYS A 127 -22.14 11.51 0.53
C CYS A 127 -21.86 10.17 -0.18
N ASP A 128 -22.37 10.02 -1.41
CA ASP A 128 -22.25 8.81 -2.19
C ASP A 128 -20.78 8.50 -2.53
N ARG A 129 -19.99 9.51 -2.93
CA ARG A 129 -18.55 9.35 -3.19
C ARG A 129 -17.81 8.90 -1.94
N GLU A 130 -17.98 9.59 -0.81
CA GLU A 130 -17.24 9.27 0.42
C GLU A 130 -17.64 7.90 0.99
N LYS A 131 -18.91 7.49 0.88
CA LYS A 131 -19.35 6.12 1.20
C LYS A 131 -18.70 5.10 0.26
N ALA A 132 -18.63 5.38 -1.03
CA ALA A 132 -17.98 4.51 -2.00
C ALA A 132 -16.47 4.36 -1.73
N GLU A 133 -15.78 5.45 -1.34
CA GLU A 133 -14.39 5.38 -0.86
C GLU A 133 -14.25 4.51 0.37
N ALA A 134 -15.16 4.66 1.34
CA ALA A 134 -15.16 3.88 2.57
C ALA A 134 -15.33 2.37 2.31
N TYR A 135 -16.22 1.98 1.40
CA TYR A 135 -16.32 0.58 0.94
C TYR A 135 -15.03 0.11 0.27
N GLY A 136 -14.44 0.91 -0.62
CA GLY A 136 -13.17 0.57 -1.28
C GLY A 136 -12.01 0.37 -0.29
N LEU A 137 -11.92 1.22 0.73
CA LEU A 137 -10.96 1.05 1.83
C LEU A 137 -11.23 -0.22 2.63
N ARG A 138 -12.49 -0.52 2.95
CA ARG A 138 -12.85 -1.74 3.70
C ARG A 138 -12.46 -3.01 2.94
N ALA A 139 -12.67 -3.03 1.62
CA ALA A 139 -12.22 -4.12 0.75
C ALA A 139 -10.68 -4.27 0.78
N MET A 140 -9.93 -3.18 0.67
CA MET A 140 -8.47 -3.19 0.79
C MET A 140 -8.00 -3.70 2.17
N TYR A 141 -8.63 -3.26 3.26
CA TYR A 141 -8.30 -3.74 4.60
C TYR A 141 -8.61 -5.22 4.79
N MET A 142 -9.71 -5.71 4.20
CA MET A 142 -10.01 -7.14 4.17
C MET A 142 -8.92 -7.92 3.43
N TYR A 143 -8.43 -7.43 2.29
CA TYR A 143 -7.31 -8.05 1.57
C TYR A 143 -6.06 -8.21 2.47
N TYR A 144 -5.63 -7.14 3.13
CA TYR A 144 -4.44 -7.19 4.01
C TYR A 144 -4.65 -8.08 5.25
N LEU A 145 -5.87 -8.16 5.77
CA LEU A 145 -6.21 -9.08 6.85
C LEU A 145 -6.13 -10.54 6.39
N LEU A 146 -6.60 -10.84 5.18
CA LEU A 146 -6.48 -12.18 4.60
C LEU A 146 -5.02 -12.54 4.32
N GLU A 147 -4.25 -11.64 3.72
CA GLU A 147 -2.82 -11.82 3.44
C GLU A 147 -2.02 -12.16 4.70
N ALA A 148 -2.27 -11.46 5.81
CA ALA A 148 -1.49 -11.63 7.03
C ALA A 148 -2.01 -12.72 7.98
N HIS A 149 -3.32 -13.04 7.95
CA HIS A 149 -3.96 -13.85 9.01
C HIS A 149 -4.82 -15.01 8.52
N ALA A 150 -5.09 -15.13 7.22
CA ALA A 150 -5.80 -16.31 6.71
C ALA A 150 -4.93 -17.56 6.80
N GLY A 151 -5.56 -18.71 7.03
CA GLY A 151 -4.85 -19.99 7.08
C GLY A 151 -5.74 -21.17 7.42
N TYR A 152 -5.19 -22.36 7.23
CA TYR A 152 -5.87 -23.61 7.59
C TYR A 152 -5.86 -23.83 9.10
N THR A 153 -6.99 -24.30 9.62
CA THR A 153 -7.07 -24.86 10.97
C THR A 153 -6.50 -26.28 10.99
N GLU A 154 -6.30 -26.85 12.18
CA GLU A 154 -5.90 -28.26 12.35
C GLU A 154 -6.91 -29.23 11.69
N ASP A 155 -8.18 -28.83 11.63
CA ASP A 155 -9.26 -29.57 10.97
C ASP A 155 -9.26 -29.44 9.43
N GLY A 156 -8.28 -28.74 8.85
CA GLY A 156 -8.14 -28.56 7.40
C GLY A 156 -9.13 -27.59 6.78
N VAL A 157 -9.78 -26.73 7.56
CA VAL A 157 -10.70 -25.70 7.05
C VAL A 157 -9.95 -24.39 6.83
N LEU A 158 -10.09 -23.80 5.65
CA LEU A 158 -9.46 -22.53 5.34
C LEU A 158 -10.25 -21.35 5.93
N MET A 159 -9.68 -20.74 6.97
CA MET A 159 -10.33 -19.65 7.71
C MET A 159 -9.75 -18.29 7.35
N GLY A 160 -10.63 -17.30 7.27
CA GLY A 160 -10.32 -15.89 7.08
C GLY A 160 -10.34 -15.14 8.41
N VAL A 161 -10.99 -13.99 8.46
CA VAL A 161 -11.13 -13.15 9.66
C VAL A 161 -12.60 -12.88 9.97
N PRO A 162 -12.98 -12.42 11.18
CA PRO A 162 -14.34 -12.01 11.45
C PRO A 162 -14.77 -10.85 10.55
N ILE A 163 -15.86 -11.03 9.81
CA ILE A 163 -16.43 -10.01 8.93
C ILE A 163 -17.24 -9.02 9.76
N LEU A 164 -16.84 -7.74 9.76
CA LEU A 164 -17.56 -6.68 10.46
C LEU A 164 -18.04 -5.60 9.50
N THR A 165 -19.34 -5.40 9.49
CA THR A 165 -19.99 -4.35 8.68
C THR A 165 -20.57 -3.23 9.53
N GLU A 166 -20.69 -3.43 10.83
CA GLU A 166 -21.26 -2.48 11.79
C GLU A 166 -20.20 -1.96 12.77
N PRO A 167 -20.36 -0.75 13.32
CA PRO A 167 -19.48 -0.23 14.35
C PRO A 167 -19.67 -0.98 15.67
N GLU A 168 -18.57 -1.35 16.31
CA GLU A 168 -18.57 -1.96 17.64
C GLU A 168 -18.58 -0.87 18.74
N ALA A 169 -19.37 -1.07 19.79
CA ALA A 169 -19.43 -0.22 20.98
C ALA A 169 -19.04 -1.02 22.24
N ALA A 170 -18.95 -0.37 23.40
CA ALA A 170 -18.51 -1.02 24.64
C ALA A 170 -19.35 -2.25 25.05
N GLY A 171 -20.62 -2.31 24.64
CA GLY A 171 -21.53 -3.44 24.87
C GLY A 171 -21.64 -4.44 23.72
N SER A 172 -20.84 -4.31 22.66
CA SER A 172 -20.88 -5.23 21.52
C SER A 172 -20.38 -6.63 21.90
N ASN A 173 -20.84 -7.65 21.18
CA ASN A 173 -20.30 -8.99 21.35
C ASN A 173 -18.93 -9.09 20.67
N PHE A 174 -17.86 -9.17 21.46
CA PHE A 174 -16.49 -9.34 20.96
C PHE A 174 -16.10 -10.81 20.71
N ASN A 175 -16.93 -11.77 21.15
CA ASN A 175 -16.70 -13.20 20.94
C ASN A 175 -17.29 -13.66 19.60
N VAL A 176 -16.82 -13.05 18.50
CA VAL A 176 -17.23 -13.42 17.13
C VAL A 176 -16.20 -14.39 16.55
N PRO A 177 -16.60 -15.62 16.15
CA PRO A 177 -15.68 -16.56 15.52
C PRO A 177 -15.20 -16.04 14.16
N ARG A 178 -14.05 -16.55 13.71
CA ARG A 178 -13.53 -16.27 12.37
C ARG A 178 -14.54 -16.75 11.31
N SER A 179 -14.70 -15.99 10.24
CA SER A 179 -15.42 -16.44 9.04
C SER A 179 -14.49 -17.27 8.15
N THR A 180 -15.07 -18.03 7.21
CA THR A 180 -14.28 -18.78 6.23
C THR A 180 -13.58 -17.83 5.26
N PHE A 181 -12.48 -18.26 4.64
CA PHE A 181 -11.77 -17.42 3.66
C PHE A 181 -12.67 -17.04 2.47
N VAL A 182 -13.44 -18.00 1.95
CA VAL A 182 -14.36 -17.76 0.83
C VAL A 182 -15.45 -16.73 1.19
N ASP A 183 -15.94 -16.71 2.43
CA ASP A 183 -16.92 -15.70 2.86
C ASP A 183 -16.29 -14.32 3.01
N CYS A 184 -15.04 -14.24 3.49
CA CYS A 184 -14.30 -12.98 3.49
C CYS A 184 -14.05 -12.46 2.06
N MET A 185 -13.75 -13.34 1.11
CA MET A 185 -13.59 -12.96 -0.31
C MET A 185 -14.90 -12.45 -0.91
N LYS A 186 -16.05 -13.03 -0.57
CA LYS A 186 -17.36 -12.51 -0.99
C LYS A 186 -17.62 -11.12 -0.40
N ALA A 187 -17.34 -10.93 0.89
CA ALA A 187 -17.52 -9.63 1.55
C ALA A 187 -16.61 -8.55 0.92
N LEU A 188 -15.35 -8.89 0.63
CA LEU A 188 -14.41 -8.00 -0.07
C LEU A 188 -14.95 -7.60 -1.45
N LYS A 189 -15.43 -8.56 -2.24
CA LYS A 189 -15.96 -8.31 -3.59
C LYS A 189 -17.25 -7.50 -3.57
N GLU A 190 -18.08 -7.66 -2.54
CA GLU A 190 -19.29 -6.87 -2.38
C GLU A 190 -18.97 -5.40 -2.04
N ASP A 191 -18.03 -5.15 -1.13
CA ASP A 191 -17.54 -3.80 -0.86
C ASP A 191 -16.89 -3.17 -2.11
N ALA A 192 -16.12 -3.95 -2.87
CA ALA A 192 -15.54 -3.50 -4.13
C ALA A 192 -16.61 -3.13 -5.17
N ARG A 193 -17.70 -3.90 -5.27
CA ARG A 193 -18.84 -3.61 -6.15
C ARG A 193 -19.49 -2.28 -5.78
N LEU A 194 -19.80 -2.08 -4.49
CA LEU A 194 -20.39 -0.84 -3.98
C LEU A 194 -19.48 0.37 -4.24
N ALA A 195 -18.17 0.20 -4.06
CA ALA A 195 -17.20 1.25 -4.36
C ALA A 195 -17.18 1.62 -5.85
N LEU A 196 -17.13 0.63 -6.75
CA LEU A 196 -17.11 0.86 -8.21
C LEU A 196 -18.39 1.50 -8.76
N GLU A 197 -19.52 1.31 -8.07
CA GLU A 197 -20.76 1.98 -8.43
C GLU A 197 -20.70 3.49 -8.15
N GLY A 198 -20.09 3.91 -7.04
CA GLY A 198 -20.04 5.31 -6.61
C GLY A 198 -18.78 6.09 -7.00
N LEU A 199 -17.70 5.40 -7.40
CA LEU A 199 -16.43 6.03 -7.75
C LEU A 199 -16.22 6.13 -9.27
N PRO A 200 -15.52 7.17 -9.75
CA PRO A 200 -14.97 7.16 -11.10
C PRO A 200 -13.79 6.21 -11.15
N TRP A 201 -13.52 5.63 -12.33
CA TRP A 201 -12.29 4.85 -12.54
C TRP A 201 -11.03 5.65 -12.16
N GLU A 202 -10.94 6.87 -12.70
CA GLU A 202 -9.94 7.89 -12.38
C GLU A 202 -10.65 9.21 -12.14
N TYR A 203 -10.24 9.94 -11.11
CA TYR A 203 -10.77 11.27 -10.84
C TYR A 203 -10.40 12.26 -11.93
N GLY A 204 -11.34 13.11 -12.34
CA GLY A 204 -11.16 14.09 -13.41
C GLY A 204 -11.34 13.53 -14.82
N ASP A 205 -11.55 12.23 -15.00
CA ASP A 205 -11.91 11.67 -16.31
C ASP A 205 -13.31 12.15 -16.75
N ALA A 206 -13.38 12.74 -17.95
CA ALA A 206 -14.60 13.37 -18.43
C ALA A 206 -15.75 12.38 -18.69
N ALA A 207 -15.43 11.18 -19.19
CA ALA A 207 -16.44 10.16 -19.50
C ALA A 207 -17.02 9.56 -18.21
N GLU A 208 -16.18 9.31 -17.21
CA GLU A 208 -16.59 8.81 -15.90
C GLU A 208 -17.38 9.85 -15.11
N MET A 209 -16.96 11.11 -15.15
CA MET A 209 -17.74 12.20 -14.56
C MET A 209 -19.14 12.30 -15.19
N GLN A 210 -19.24 12.12 -16.51
CA GLN A 210 -20.52 12.10 -17.22
C GLN A 210 -21.38 10.88 -16.84
N ARG A 211 -20.77 9.69 -16.71
CA ARG A 211 -21.44 8.47 -16.26
C ARG A 211 -22.02 8.64 -14.86
N LEU A 212 -21.27 9.22 -13.94
CA LEU A 212 -21.70 9.44 -12.56
C LEU A 212 -22.76 10.54 -12.47
N SER A 213 -22.62 11.63 -13.22
CA SER A 213 -23.60 12.72 -13.21
C SER A 213 -24.98 12.27 -13.66
N ALA A 214 -25.08 11.26 -14.52
CA ALA A 214 -26.35 10.70 -14.99
C ALA A 214 -27.24 10.13 -13.86
N LYS A 215 -26.66 9.84 -12.69
CA LYS A 215 -27.41 9.38 -11.50
C LYS A 215 -28.13 10.51 -10.77
N TYR A 216 -27.76 11.77 -11.04
CA TYR A 216 -28.19 12.93 -10.26
C TYR A 216 -28.92 13.96 -11.14
N ALA A 217 -30.20 14.17 -10.88
CA ALA A 217 -30.96 15.22 -11.55
C ALA A 217 -30.42 16.61 -11.14
N GLY A 218 -30.06 17.45 -12.12
CA GLY A 218 -29.57 18.81 -11.86
C GLY A 218 -28.07 18.93 -11.53
N ALA A 219 -27.29 17.88 -11.76
CA ALA A 219 -25.83 17.91 -11.67
C ALA A 219 -25.21 18.54 -12.94
N ASP A 220 -24.89 19.83 -12.88
CA ASP A 220 -24.11 20.49 -13.93
C ASP A 220 -22.61 20.13 -13.85
N GLN A 221 -21.86 20.43 -14.92
CA GLN A 221 -20.44 20.10 -15.04
C GLN A 221 -19.58 20.70 -13.91
N GLY A 222 -19.91 21.89 -13.41
CA GLY A 222 -19.17 22.54 -12.33
C GLY A 222 -19.38 21.83 -11.00
N LYS A 223 -20.61 21.42 -10.70
CA LYS A 223 -20.95 20.60 -9.52
C LYS A 223 -20.27 19.22 -9.56
N VAL A 224 -20.27 18.57 -10.72
CA VAL A 224 -19.64 17.26 -10.90
C VAL A 224 -18.13 17.35 -10.75
N THR A 225 -17.49 18.34 -11.41
CA THR A 225 -16.04 18.59 -11.28
C THR A 225 -15.64 18.88 -9.83
N ARG A 226 -16.50 19.57 -9.07
CA ARG A 226 -16.26 19.83 -7.65
C ARG A 226 -16.18 18.55 -6.79
N VAL A 227 -16.90 17.50 -7.16
CA VAL A 227 -16.98 16.25 -6.37
C VAL A 227 -16.05 15.17 -6.92
N PHE A 228 -15.90 15.08 -8.24
CA PHE A 228 -15.19 13.99 -8.93
C PHE A 228 -13.98 14.48 -9.75
N GLY A 229 -13.59 15.74 -9.63
CA GLY A 229 -12.47 16.32 -10.37
C GLY A 229 -11.09 15.81 -9.92
N ALA A 230 -10.07 16.16 -10.70
CA ALA A 230 -8.69 15.68 -10.54
C ALA A 230 -8.02 16.00 -9.18
N ASN A 231 -8.59 16.92 -8.39
CA ASN A 231 -8.09 17.24 -7.04
C ASN A 231 -8.14 16.06 -6.06
N PHE A 232 -8.95 15.04 -6.36
CA PHE A 232 -9.07 13.83 -5.54
C PHE A 232 -8.15 12.69 -6.00
N ILE A 233 -7.31 12.90 -7.03
CA ILE A 233 -6.29 11.94 -7.43
C ILE A 233 -5.37 11.65 -6.24
N GLY A 234 -5.14 10.35 -5.98
CA GLY A 234 -4.44 9.85 -4.79
C GLY A 234 -5.37 9.29 -3.71
N ARG A 235 -6.67 9.64 -3.73
CA ARG A 235 -7.70 8.98 -2.93
C ARG A 235 -8.12 7.64 -3.55
N MET A 236 -8.92 6.89 -2.80
CA MET A 236 -9.54 5.66 -3.30
C MET A 236 -10.39 5.98 -4.54
N SER A 237 -10.14 5.25 -5.62
CA SER A 237 -10.79 5.40 -6.93
C SER A 237 -11.06 4.01 -7.50
N GLY A 238 -11.86 3.92 -8.57
CA GLY A 238 -12.19 2.64 -9.19
C GLY A 238 -10.95 1.84 -9.57
N LYS A 239 -9.90 2.50 -10.10
CA LYS A 239 -8.63 1.83 -10.44
C LYS A 239 -7.98 1.12 -9.26
N VAL A 240 -8.00 1.75 -8.08
CA VAL A 240 -7.39 1.22 -6.86
C VAL A 240 -8.20 0.03 -6.36
N VAL A 241 -9.54 0.14 -6.40
CA VAL A 241 -10.44 -0.94 -6.01
C VAL A 241 -10.24 -2.18 -6.88
N GLU A 242 -10.22 -2.03 -8.21
CA GLU A 242 -9.99 -3.18 -9.09
C GLU A 242 -8.59 -3.77 -8.95
N ALA A 243 -7.57 -2.94 -8.71
CA ALA A 243 -6.24 -3.45 -8.41
C ALA A 243 -6.22 -4.32 -7.16
N PHE A 244 -6.90 -3.92 -6.08
CA PHE A 244 -7.02 -4.75 -4.88
C PHE A 244 -7.86 -6.01 -5.09
N VAL A 245 -8.91 -5.96 -5.92
CA VAL A 245 -9.64 -7.16 -6.33
C VAL A 245 -8.72 -8.12 -7.09
N SER A 246 -7.92 -7.61 -8.04
CA SER A 246 -6.94 -8.42 -8.77
C SER A 246 -5.91 -9.06 -7.85
N LYS A 247 -5.40 -8.33 -6.86
CA LYS A 247 -4.45 -8.86 -5.87
C LYS A 247 -5.11 -9.93 -4.98
N ALA A 248 -6.34 -9.70 -4.54
CA ALA A 248 -7.10 -10.64 -3.73
C ALA A 248 -7.42 -11.93 -4.50
N ASP A 249 -7.80 -11.82 -5.78
CA ASP A 249 -8.07 -12.98 -6.62
C ASP A 249 -6.80 -13.79 -6.93
N LEU A 250 -5.66 -13.13 -7.15
CA LEU A 250 -4.38 -13.82 -7.29
C LEU A 250 -4.01 -14.59 -6.02
N LEU A 251 -4.12 -13.94 -4.85
CA LEU A 251 -3.88 -14.58 -3.55
C LEU A 251 -4.79 -15.81 -3.39
N ALA A 252 -6.09 -15.66 -3.66
CA ALA A 252 -7.08 -16.71 -3.54
C ALA A 252 -6.86 -17.88 -4.52
N ALA A 253 -6.39 -17.62 -5.74
CA ALA A 253 -6.09 -18.63 -6.74
C ALA A 253 -4.75 -19.36 -6.49
N SER A 254 -3.89 -18.81 -5.65
CA SER A 254 -2.58 -19.40 -5.37
C SER A 254 -2.69 -20.79 -4.71
N PRO A 255 -1.66 -21.65 -4.84
CA PRO A 255 -1.69 -23.01 -4.28
C PRO A 255 -1.94 -23.04 -2.77
N ALA A 256 -1.61 -21.97 -2.04
CA ALA A 256 -1.83 -21.86 -0.61
C ALA A 256 -3.32 -21.75 -0.22
N TYR A 257 -4.19 -21.27 -1.12
CA TYR A 257 -5.60 -21.00 -0.80
C TYR A 257 -6.60 -21.66 -1.77
N SER A 258 -6.15 -22.06 -2.96
CA SER A 258 -7.00 -22.48 -4.08
C SER A 258 -8.02 -23.58 -3.78
N ASP A 259 -7.69 -24.53 -2.88
CA ASP A 259 -8.57 -25.66 -2.57
C ASP A 259 -9.92 -25.25 -1.96
N GLN A 260 -9.96 -24.15 -1.20
CA GLN A 260 -11.14 -23.70 -0.46
C GLN A 260 -11.43 -22.20 -0.61
N SER A 261 -10.72 -21.49 -1.49
CA SER A 261 -10.93 -20.06 -1.72
C SER A 261 -12.15 -19.73 -2.59
N GLY A 262 -12.53 -20.66 -3.46
CA GLY A 262 -13.59 -20.46 -4.46
C GLY A 262 -13.17 -19.57 -5.64
N VAL A 263 -11.88 -19.31 -5.83
CA VAL A 263 -11.33 -18.52 -6.95
C VAL A 263 -10.32 -19.35 -7.73
N ASP A 264 -10.49 -19.41 -9.05
CA ASP A 264 -9.56 -20.10 -9.95
C ASP A 264 -8.62 -19.13 -10.68
N TRP A 265 -7.59 -19.68 -11.32
CA TRP A 265 -6.62 -18.90 -12.10
C TRP A 265 -7.25 -18.09 -13.24
N LYS A 266 -8.36 -18.59 -13.82
CA LYS A 266 -9.08 -17.87 -14.88
C LYS A 266 -9.70 -16.58 -14.36
N THR A 267 -10.31 -16.64 -13.19
CA THR A 267 -10.87 -15.47 -12.50
C THR A 267 -9.77 -14.47 -12.15
N ALA A 268 -8.65 -14.94 -11.58
CA ALA A 268 -7.51 -14.07 -11.28
C ALA A 268 -6.93 -13.38 -12.53
N ALA A 269 -6.76 -14.12 -13.64
CA ALA A 269 -6.31 -13.57 -14.91
C ALA A 269 -7.29 -12.53 -15.46
N ALA A 270 -8.60 -12.78 -15.37
CA ALA A 270 -9.63 -11.86 -15.83
C ALA A 270 -9.63 -10.55 -15.01
N SER A 271 -9.50 -10.64 -13.68
CA SER A 271 -9.44 -9.47 -12.79
C SER A 271 -8.21 -8.60 -13.08
N ALA A 272 -7.04 -9.21 -13.28
CA ALA A 272 -5.82 -8.47 -13.66
C ALA A 272 -5.92 -7.84 -15.06
N ALA A 273 -6.45 -8.60 -16.04
CA ALA A 273 -6.65 -8.10 -17.40
C ALA A 273 -7.59 -6.90 -17.43
N LYS A 274 -8.64 -6.90 -16.61
CA LYS A 274 -9.60 -5.79 -16.51
C LYS A 274 -8.88 -4.47 -16.24
N VAL A 275 -8.01 -4.44 -15.22
CA VAL A 275 -7.20 -3.26 -14.87
C VAL A 275 -6.30 -2.85 -16.03
N LEU A 276 -5.57 -3.81 -16.62
CA LEU A 276 -4.60 -3.52 -17.69
C LEU A 276 -5.28 -3.04 -18.99
N ASN A 277 -6.50 -3.51 -19.28
CA ASN A 277 -7.22 -3.10 -20.47
C ASN A 277 -7.58 -1.60 -20.45
N HIS A 278 -7.71 -0.99 -19.27
CA HIS A 278 -7.90 0.46 -19.15
C HIS A 278 -6.70 1.29 -19.64
N ILE A 279 -5.50 0.72 -19.68
CA ILE A 279 -4.28 1.38 -20.17
C ILE A 279 -3.86 0.88 -21.56
N GLY A 280 -4.71 0.13 -22.26
CA GLY A 280 -4.39 -0.44 -23.57
C GLY A 280 -3.60 -1.77 -23.49
N GLY A 281 -3.61 -2.44 -22.34
CA GLY A 281 -2.91 -3.71 -22.15
C GLY A 281 -1.39 -3.55 -22.19
N VAL A 282 -0.70 -4.45 -22.89
CA VAL A 282 0.77 -4.48 -22.99
C VAL A 282 1.36 -3.21 -23.61
N ASP A 283 0.61 -2.53 -24.49
CA ASP A 283 1.06 -1.29 -25.12
C ASP A 283 1.07 -0.09 -24.16
N GLY A 284 0.33 -0.18 -23.05
CA GLY A 284 0.32 0.82 -21.98
C GLY A 284 1.48 0.71 -20.99
N MET A 285 2.34 -0.29 -21.13
CA MET A 285 3.46 -0.51 -20.21
C MET A 285 4.50 0.61 -20.32
N ASP A 286 4.88 1.19 -19.19
CA ASP A 286 5.84 2.28 -19.10
C ASP A 286 7.27 1.78 -19.42
N PRO A 287 7.93 2.26 -20.49
CA PRO A 287 9.28 1.85 -20.85
C PRO A 287 10.35 2.18 -19.79
N THR A 288 10.12 3.21 -18.97
CA THR A 288 11.03 3.63 -17.89
C THR A 288 10.47 3.27 -16.50
N GLY A 289 9.43 2.43 -16.46
CA GLY A 289 8.78 2.00 -15.23
C GLY A 289 9.67 1.17 -14.29
N TRP A 290 10.84 0.71 -14.71
CA TRP A 290 11.79 0.00 -13.84
C TRP A 290 12.75 0.94 -13.08
N THR A 291 12.85 2.20 -13.50
CA THR A 291 13.66 3.26 -12.86
C THR A 291 12.81 4.38 -12.23
N TRP A 292 11.51 4.16 -12.06
CA TRP A 292 10.52 5.14 -11.56
C TRP A 292 10.94 5.94 -10.31
N TYR A 293 11.78 5.36 -9.44
CA TYR A 293 12.24 5.96 -8.19
C TYR A 293 13.43 6.93 -8.36
N CYS A 294 14.11 6.89 -9.50
CA CYS A 294 15.30 7.71 -9.78
C CYS A 294 15.21 8.54 -11.06
N ASN A 295 14.06 8.56 -11.74
CA ASN A 295 13.80 9.49 -12.84
C ASN A 295 13.61 10.92 -12.29
N VAL A 296 14.71 11.67 -12.15
CA VAL A 296 14.75 13.00 -11.50
C VAL A 296 13.70 13.95 -12.08
N ASP A 297 13.71 14.15 -13.39
CA ASP A 297 12.82 15.05 -14.11
C ASP A 297 11.34 14.72 -13.90
N ASP A 298 10.98 13.43 -13.96
CA ASP A 298 9.61 12.96 -13.80
C ASP A 298 9.13 13.24 -12.37
N ILE A 299 9.98 12.95 -11.38
CA ILE A 299 9.67 13.17 -9.97
C ILE A 299 9.54 14.67 -9.66
N GLU A 300 10.41 15.52 -10.21
CA GLU A 300 10.38 16.97 -9.98
C GLU A 300 9.20 17.67 -10.65
N LYS A 301 8.71 17.17 -11.78
CA LYS A 301 7.58 17.75 -12.51
C LYS A 301 6.22 17.18 -12.09
N LEU A 302 6.20 16.10 -11.30
CA LEU A 302 4.98 15.44 -10.87
C LEU A 302 4.00 16.37 -10.13
N SER A 303 2.82 16.58 -10.72
CA SER A 303 1.70 17.32 -10.13
C SER A 303 0.98 16.48 -9.05
N PRO A 304 0.39 17.12 -8.01
CA PRO A 304 -0.52 16.43 -7.09
C PRO A 304 -1.69 15.73 -7.79
N THR A 305 -2.15 16.28 -8.93
CA THR A 305 -3.31 15.81 -9.70
C THR A 305 -2.94 14.84 -10.82
N GLU A 306 -1.77 14.20 -10.76
CA GLU A 306 -1.31 13.26 -11.78
C GLU A 306 -0.57 12.08 -11.14
N SER A 307 -0.50 10.96 -11.87
CA SER A 307 0.32 9.81 -11.50
C SER A 307 1.21 9.43 -12.70
N PRO A 308 2.49 9.07 -12.51
CA PRO A 308 3.32 8.56 -13.59
C PRO A 308 2.71 7.29 -14.19
N ALA A 309 3.03 6.99 -15.46
CA ALA A 309 2.41 5.89 -16.21
C ALA A 309 2.59 4.52 -15.54
N GLU A 310 3.75 4.24 -14.94
CA GLU A 310 4.02 3.02 -14.15
C GLU A 310 3.20 2.92 -12.84
N ILE A 311 2.62 4.01 -12.34
CA ILE A 311 2.12 4.10 -10.96
C ILE A 311 0.59 4.18 -10.95
N LEU A 312 -0.04 3.10 -10.50
CA LEU A 312 -1.50 3.01 -10.37
C LEU A 312 -2.01 3.80 -9.16
N TRP A 313 -1.33 3.65 -8.01
CA TRP A 313 -1.66 4.37 -6.78
C TRP A 313 -0.40 4.79 -6.03
N ARG A 314 -0.39 6.01 -5.48
CA ARG A 314 0.77 6.58 -4.77
C ARG A 314 0.38 7.40 -3.55
N GLY A 315 1.34 7.58 -2.66
CA GLY A 315 1.32 8.65 -1.66
C GLY A 315 1.68 10.01 -2.26
N GLU A 316 1.70 11.03 -1.40
CA GLU A 316 2.12 12.37 -1.78
C GLU A 316 3.61 12.43 -2.13
N ARG A 317 3.96 13.42 -2.95
CA ARG A 317 5.35 13.74 -3.24
C ARG A 317 5.89 14.68 -2.17
N ALA A 318 6.93 14.27 -1.47
CA ALA A 318 7.56 15.07 -0.42
C ALA A 318 9.08 14.99 -0.51
N LYS A 319 9.77 16.01 0.01
CA LYS A 319 11.22 15.95 0.14
C LYS A 319 11.60 15.05 1.31
N SER A 320 12.56 14.18 1.10
CA SER A 320 13.11 13.32 2.13
C SER A 320 14.54 12.89 1.75
N LEU A 321 15.21 12.30 2.73
CA LEU A 321 16.50 11.64 2.62
C LEU A 321 16.60 10.44 3.56
N SER A 322 15.49 10.04 4.17
CA SER A 322 15.46 8.99 5.21
C SER A 322 15.82 7.62 4.65
N LEU A 323 15.42 7.31 3.41
CA LEU A 323 15.76 6.04 2.76
C LEU A 323 17.27 5.91 2.56
N GLU A 324 17.91 7.00 2.15
CA GLU A 324 19.34 7.13 1.96
C GLU A 324 20.07 7.11 3.30
N GLU A 325 19.57 7.79 4.34
CA GLU A 325 20.13 7.71 5.70
C GLU A 325 20.17 6.27 6.21
N ASP A 326 19.12 5.50 5.94
CA ASP A 326 19.07 4.09 6.31
C ASP A 326 19.97 3.22 5.42
N ASN A 327 19.98 3.42 4.10
CA ASN A 327 20.50 2.41 3.19
C ASN A 327 21.80 2.78 2.45
N PHE A 328 22.19 4.05 2.39
CA PHE A 328 23.48 4.39 1.80
C PHE A 328 24.64 3.70 2.53
N PRO A 329 25.71 3.35 1.79
CA PRO A 329 26.94 2.87 2.40
C PRO A 329 27.53 3.87 3.42
N PRO A 330 28.27 3.39 4.43
CA PRO A 330 28.86 4.24 5.47
C PRO A 330 29.72 5.39 4.97
N THR A 331 30.44 5.23 3.85
CA THR A 331 31.26 6.33 3.30
C THR A 331 30.45 7.43 2.61
N LEU A 332 29.15 7.20 2.40
CA LEU A 332 28.14 8.17 2.00
C LEU A 332 27.27 8.61 3.19
N TYR A 333 27.75 8.40 4.42
CA TYR A 333 27.10 8.79 5.68
C TYR A 333 25.77 8.06 6.01
N GLY A 334 25.45 6.98 5.29
CA GLY A 334 24.30 6.12 5.60
C GLY A 334 24.62 4.98 6.57
N ASN A 335 23.59 4.16 6.86
CA ASN A 335 23.69 3.02 7.79
C ASN A 335 23.73 1.64 7.10
N GLY A 336 23.58 1.57 5.78
CA GLY A 336 23.66 0.33 5.02
C GLY A 336 22.70 -0.78 5.48
N ARG A 337 21.49 -0.44 5.92
CA ARG A 337 20.58 -1.33 6.67
C ARG A 337 20.18 -2.60 5.92
N ILE A 338 19.94 -2.51 4.62
CA ILE A 338 19.53 -3.63 3.77
C ILE A 338 20.71 -4.10 2.91
N ASN A 339 21.06 -5.37 3.03
CA ASN A 339 22.18 -6.00 2.31
C ASN A 339 21.65 -7.16 1.47
N PRO A 340 21.49 -6.96 0.15
CA PRO A 340 21.12 -8.04 -0.77
C PRO A 340 22.02 -9.27 -0.62
N THR A 341 21.47 -10.47 -0.79
CA THR A 341 22.25 -11.71 -0.74
C THR A 341 22.85 -12.07 -2.09
N GLN A 342 23.78 -13.03 -2.10
CA GLN A 342 24.26 -13.63 -3.34
C GLN A 342 23.14 -14.28 -4.14
N ASN A 343 22.14 -14.89 -3.48
CA ASN A 343 20.99 -15.50 -4.16
C ASN A 343 20.24 -14.50 -5.03
N LEU A 344 19.95 -13.31 -4.49
CA LEU A 344 19.29 -12.25 -5.27
C LEU A 344 20.20 -11.74 -6.40
N VAL A 345 21.50 -11.59 -6.14
CA VAL A 345 22.47 -11.20 -7.18
C VAL A 345 22.51 -12.22 -8.32
N ASP A 346 22.47 -13.52 -8.04
CA ASP A 346 22.49 -14.59 -9.03
C ASP A 346 21.14 -14.75 -9.75
N ALA A 347 20.04 -14.29 -9.16
CA ALA A 347 18.72 -14.26 -9.78
C ALA A 347 18.63 -13.29 -10.96
N PHE A 348 19.48 -12.25 -11.01
CA PHE A 348 19.60 -11.41 -12.20
C PHE A 348 20.23 -12.22 -13.34
N PRO A 349 19.59 -12.33 -14.51
CA PRO A 349 20.17 -13.08 -15.61
C PRO A 349 21.41 -12.39 -16.19
N MET A 350 22.07 -13.11 -17.10
CA MET A 350 23.04 -12.54 -18.02
C MET A 350 22.33 -11.62 -19.03
N LEU A 351 23.07 -10.77 -19.75
CA LEU A 351 22.52 -9.81 -20.71
C LEU A 351 21.71 -10.49 -21.83
N ASN A 352 22.08 -11.71 -22.20
CA ASN A 352 21.36 -12.54 -23.17
C ASN A 352 20.08 -13.19 -22.58
N GLY A 353 19.83 -13.00 -21.29
CA GLY A 353 18.62 -13.42 -20.61
C GLY A 353 18.67 -14.80 -19.96
N TYR A 354 19.77 -15.56 -20.10
CA TYR A 354 19.95 -16.83 -19.43
C TYR A 354 20.37 -16.65 -17.96
N PRO A 355 19.97 -17.55 -17.05
CA PRO A 355 20.48 -17.57 -15.68
C PRO A 355 22.01 -17.71 -15.66
N VAL A 356 22.65 -17.16 -14.62
CA VAL A 356 24.11 -17.25 -14.44
C VAL A 356 24.61 -18.70 -14.34
N SER A 357 23.77 -19.61 -13.85
CA SER A 357 24.07 -21.04 -13.72
C SER A 357 23.94 -21.82 -15.03
N HIS A 358 23.38 -21.21 -16.08
CA HIS A 358 23.18 -21.88 -17.36
C HIS A 358 24.40 -21.71 -18.27
N LEU A 359 24.84 -22.78 -18.95
CA LEU A 359 26.03 -22.76 -19.81
C LEU A 359 25.98 -21.67 -20.89
N SER A 360 24.80 -21.45 -21.48
CA SER A 360 24.58 -20.39 -22.48
C SER A 360 24.60 -18.98 -21.91
N GLY A 361 24.71 -18.80 -20.59
CA GLY A 361 24.83 -17.49 -19.95
C GLY A 361 26.20 -16.85 -20.16
N GLU A 362 27.25 -17.65 -20.43
CA GLU A 362 28.64 -17.15 -20.58
C GLU A 362 29.14 -16.39 -19.33
N TYR A 363 28.71 -16.82 -18.14
CA TYR A 363 29.14 -16.25 -16.87
C TYR A 363 30.63 -16.54 -16.60
N ASP A 364 31.38 -15.52 -16.22
CA ASP A 364 32.79 -15.61 -15.80
C ASP A 364 32.91 -15.25 -14.31
N GLU A 365 33.36 -16.21 -13.50
CA GLU A 365 33.56 -16.04 -12.06
C GLU A 365 34.61 -14.98 -11.71
N ASN A 366 35.54 -14.69 -12.62
CA ASN A 366 36.55 -13.64 -12.43
C ASN A 366 36.01 -12.24 -12.75
N LEU A 367 34.91 -12.16 -13.51
CA LEU A 367 34.22 -10.93 -13.88
C LEU A 367 32.70 -11.06 -13.61
N PRO A 368 32.29 -11.29 -12.35
CA PRO A 368 30.94 -11.74 -12.00
C PRO A 368 29.82 -10.74 -12.32
N TYR A 369 30.18 -9.48 -12.57
CA TYR A 369 29.26 -8.38 -12.88
C TYR A 369 29.28 -7.97 -14.36
N ALA A 370 30.17 -8.54 -15.18
CA ALA A 370 30.23 -8.22 -16.61
C ALA A 370 29.06 -8.89 -17.35
N ASN A 371 28.53 -8.19 -18.37
CA ASN A 371 27.47 -8.69 -19.26
C ASN A 371 26.23 -9.22 -18.50
N ARG A 372 25.86 -8.57 -17.39
CA ARG A 372 24.66 -8.87 -16.60
C ARG A 372 23.46 -8.05 -17.04
N ASP A 373 22.28 -8.45 -16.60
CA ASP A 373 21.05 -7.67 -16.73
C ASP A 373 21.23 -6.24 -16.18
N PRO A 374 20.86 -5.18 -16.92
CA PRO A 374 21.03 -3.79 -16.47
C PRO A 374 20.36 -3.47 -15.12
N ARG A 375 19.33 -4.23 -14.73
CA ARG A 375 18.66 -4.07 -13.45
C ARG A 375 19.56 -4.43 -12.27
N LEU A 376 20.58 -5.27 -12.46
CA LEU A 376 21.55 -5.59 -11.40
C LEU A 376 22.26 -4.32 -10.92
N GLU A 377 22.87 -3.56 -11.84
CA GLU A 377 23.56 -2.32 -11.50
C GLU A 377 22.59 -1.21 -11.04
N ALA A 378 21.34 -1.23 -11.50
CA ALA A 378 20.35 -0.26 -11.03
C ALA A 378 19.88 -0.55 -9.60
N TYR A 379 19.81 -1.82 -9.19
CA TYR A 379 19.18 -2.23 -7.94
C TYR A 379 20.17 -2.60 -6.83
N ILE A 380 21.40 -2.98 -7.18
CA ILE A 380 22.41 -3.48 -6.25
C ILE A 380 23.69 -2.65 -6.37
N LEU A 381 24.24 -2.25 -5.22
CA LEU A 381 25.60 -1.72 -5.12
C LEU A 381 26.56 -2.87 -4.79
N TYR A 382 27.42 -3.22 -5.74
CA TYR A 382 28.50 -4.19 -5.56
C TYR A 382 29.88 -3.50 -5.61
N ASN A 383 30.94 -4.27 -5.39
CA ASN A 383 32.30 -3.74 -5.28
C ASN A 383 32.73 -2.98 -6.55
N GLY A 384 33.16 -1.72 -6.38
CA GLY A 384 33.60 -0.84 -7.48
C GLY A 384 32.48 0.00 -8.10
N CYS A 385 31.21 -0.17 -7.69
CA CYS A 385 30.13 0.71 -8.12
C CYS A 385 30.35 2.15 -7.65
N LYS A 386 29.90 3.13 -8.46
CA LYS A 386 29.84 4.54 -8.07
C LYS A 386 28.47 4.91 -7.52
N ALA A 387 28.40 5.62 -6.41
CA ALA A 387 27.15 5.97 -5.74
C ALA A 387 27.16 7.38 -5.14
N GLY A 388 25.97 7.90 -4.87
CA GLY A 388 25.74 9.22 -4.27
C GLY A 388 26.06 10.38 -5.21
N ASN A 389 25.75 11.59 -4.75
CA ASN A 389 25.78 12.82 -5.55
C ASN A 389 27.19 13.18 -6.09
N THR A 390 28.23 12.61 -5.51
CA THR A 390 29.63 12.79 -5.89
C THR A 390 30.19 11.65 -6.74
N ASN A 391 29.36 10.65 -7.11
CA ASN A 391 29.78 9.44 -7.83
C ASN A 391 30.97 8.73 -7.16
N LYS A 392 30.93 8.63 -5.83
CA LYS A 392 31.99 8.03 -5.01
C LYS A 392 32.04 6.52 -5.26
N GLU A 393 33.24 6.00 -5.45
CA GLU A 393 33.47 4.56 -5.60
C GLU A 393 33.28 3.84 -4.25
N ILE A 394 32.51 2.75 -4.27
CA ILE A 394 32.14 1.96 -3.09
C ILE A 394 32.91 0.64 -3.12
N PHE A 395 33.71 0.38 -2.08
CA PHE A 395 34.49 -0.85 -1.94
C PHE A 395 33.85 -1.77 -0.90
N THR A 396 33.25 -2.87 -1.36
CA THR A 396 32.55 -3.83 -0.50
C THR A 396 33.34 -5.11 -0.25
N ALA A 397 34.46 -5.29 -0.97
CA ALA A 397 35.34 -6.46 -0.83
C ALA A 397 35.84 -6.64 0.61
N ALA A 398 36.11 -7.89 1.00
CA ALA A 398 36.51 -8.24 2.37
C ALA A 398 37.88 -7.65 2.78
N ASP A 399 38.77 -7.46 1.82
CA ASP A 399 40.07 -6.78 1.96
C ASP A 399 39.99 -5.26 1.77
N GLY A 400 38.78 -4.71 1.59
CA GLY A 400 38.53 -3.29 1.47
C GLY A 400 38.99 -2.47 2.68
N THR A 401 39.52 -1.28 2.41
CA THR A 401 40.07 -0.39 3.44
C THR A 401 39.03 0.60 3.98
N THR A 402 37.93 0.81 3.27
CA THR A 402 36.86 1.74 3.64
C THR A 402 35.86 1.12 4.60
N ASN A 403 35.00 1.97 5.19
CA ASN A 403 33.90 1.52 6.04
C ASN A 403 32.78 0.80 5.27
N ASP A 404 32.81 0.79 3.94
CA ASP A 404 31.84 0.06 3.12
C ASP A 404 32.17 -1.43 3.00
N ALA A 405 33.39 -1.82 3.37
CA ALA A 405 33.89 -3.18 3.23
C ALA A 405 33.10 -4.18 4.09
N LEU A 406 33.07 -5.44 3.65
CA LEU A 406 32.36 -6.53 4.31
C LEU A 406 32.67 -6.60 5.82
N ASN A 407 31.63 -6.50 6.66
CA ASN A 407 31.70 -6.56 8.12
C ASN A 407 32.72 -5.58 8.77
N LYS A 408 33.09 -4.49 8.11
CA LYS A 408 34.10 -3.54 8.61
C LYS A 408 33.67 -2.79 9.87
N VAL A 409 32.45 -2.28 9.87
CA VAL A 409 31.84 -1.51 10.95
C VAL A 409 30.57 -2.23 11.38
N VAL A 410 30.56 -2.69 12.63
CA VAL A 410 29.43 -3.39 13.22
C VAL A 410 28.18 -2.50 13.18
N GLY A 411 27.08 -3.05 12.68
CA GLY A 411 25.79 -2.35 12.59
C GLY A 411 25.69 -1.30 11.47
N ARG A 412 26.71 -1.17 10.59
CA ARG A 412 26.70 -0.21 9.47
C ARG A 412 27.23 -0.77 8.15
N SER A 413 28.26 -1.59 8.18
CA SER A 413 28.81 -2.19 6.97
C SER A 413 27.92 -3.31 6.45
N THR A 414 28.06 -3.62 5.16
CA THR A 414 27.37 -4.75 4.55
C THR A 414 27.82 -6.07 5.18
N ARG A 415 26.87 -7.01 5.31
CA ARG A 415 27.14 -8.38 5.76
C ARG A 415 27.30 -9.38 4.61
N THR A 416 27.05 -8.97 3.38
CA THR A 416 27.01 -9.85 2.18
C THR A 416 27.95 -9.41 1.07
N GLY A 417 28.53 -8.20 1.17
CA GLY A 417 29.31 -7.59 0.08
C GLY A 417 28.46 -6.73 -0.86
N TYR A 418 27.17 -6.57 -0.54
CA TYR A 418 26.21 -5.80 -1.34
C TYR A 418 25.45 -4.78 -0.49
N TYR A 419 25.09 -3.64 -1.09
CA TYR A 419 24.14 -2.68 -0.52
C TYR A 419 22.93 -2.50 -1.44
N LEU A 420 21.79 -2.13 -0.87
CA LEU A 420 20.62 -1.73 -1.64
C LEU A 420 20.92 -0.45 -2.45
N ARG A 421 20.59 -0.46 -3.74
CA ARG A 421 20.55 0.75 -4.59
C ARG A 421 19.12 1.14 -4.98
N LYS A 422 18.27 0.13 -5.23
CA LYS A 422 16.88 0.37 -5.63
C LYS A 422 16.17 1.25 -4.60
N LEU A 423 15.27 2.11 -5.07
CA LEU A 423 14.57 3.14 -4.30
C LEU A 423 15.42 4.36 -3.92
N LEU A 424 16.75 4.28 -3.96
CA LEU A 424 17.62 5.34 -3.48
C LEU A 424 17.97 6.35 -4.58
N ARG A 425 17.76 7.64 -4.27
CA ARG A 425 18.10 8.77 -5.14
C ARG A 425 19.59 9.08 -5.04
N GLN A 426 20.32 8.83 -6.12
CA GLN A 426 21.78 9.03 -6.15
C GLN A 426 22.20 10.50 -6.16
N ASP A 427 21.27 11.45 -6.32
CA ASP A 427 21.49 12.89 -6.27
C ASP A 427 21.23 13.51 -4.88
N ILE A 428 20.96 12.68 -3.86
CA ILE A 428 20.91 13.09 -2.45
C ILE A 428 22.31 13.20 -1.85
N SER A 429 22.47 14.14 -0.94
CA SER A 429 23.68 14.33 -0.15
C SER A 429 23.39 14.19 1.34
N LEU A 430 24.09 13.28 2.01
CA LEU A 430 24.06 13.12 3.46
C LEU A 430 25.29 13.72 4.16
N ASP A 431 26.16 14.42 3.43
CA ASP A 431 27.30 15.12 4.02
C ASP A 431 26.79 16.14 5.05
N PRO A 432 27.20 16.07 6.33
CA PRO A 432 26.79 17.03 7.35
C PRO A 432 27.06 18.49 6.99
N ASN A 433 28.04 18.77 6.12
CA ASN A 433 28.39 20.12 5.68
C ASN A 433 27.68 20.55 4.39
N ALA A 434 27.02 19.63 3.69
CA ALA A 434 26.37 19.86 2.40
C ALA A 434 25.14 18.97 2.22
N LYS A 435 24.30 18.87 3.26
CA LYS A 435 23.13 17.99 3.28
C LYS A 435 22.07 18.52 2.32
N ALA A 436 21.54 17.64 1.47
CA ALA A 436 20.54 17.99 0.46
C ALA A 436 19.54 16.86 0.28
N ASP A 437 18.25 17.17 0.49
CA ASP A 437 17.12 16.27 0.27
C ASP A 437 16.61 16.37 -1.17
N GLN A 438 15.88 15.33 -1.61
CA GLN A 438 15.23 15.33 -2.92
C GLN A 438 13.77 14.92 -2.78
N TYR A 439 12.97 15.23 -3.81
CA TYR A 439 11.61 14.75 -3.86
C TYR A 439 11.57 13.23 -4.05
N HIS A 440 10.74 12.58 -3.24
CA HIS A 440 10.33 11.19 -3.40
C HIS A 440 8.81 11.13 -3.50
N TYR A 441 8.31 10.05 -4.08
CA TYR A 441 6.94 9.58 -3.86
C TYR A 441 6.98 8.08 -3.58
N THR A 442 5.99 7.58 -2.85
CA THR A 442 5.87 6.14 -2.55
C THR A 442 4.77 5.54 -3.40
N PRO A 443 5.05 4.58 -4.29
CA PRO A 443 4.01 3.81 -4.95
C PRO A 443 3.38 2.87 -3.94
N ARG A 444 2.06 2.93 -3.86
CA ARG A 444 1.23 1.97 -3.13
C ARG A 444 0.91 0.77 -4.01
N ILE A 445 0.65 1.03 -5.29
CA ILE A 445 0.44 0.02 -6.33
C ILE A 445 1.12 0.46 -7.63
N ARG A 446 1.82 -0.46 -8.30
CA ARG A 446 2.44 -0.25 -9.62
C ARG A 446 1.74 -1.08 -10.70
N TYR A 447 1.83 -0.68 -11.97
CA TYR A 447 1.30 -1.50 -13.05
C TYR A 447 2.14 -2.76 -13.29
N THR A 448 3.46 -2.70 -13.08
CA THR A 448 4.32 -3.89 -13.21
C THR A 448 3.83 -5.08 -12.35
N GLU A 449 3.34 -4.85 -11.13
CA GLU A 449 2.80 -5.97 -10.32
C GLU A 449 1.48 -6.52 -10.88
N ILE A 450 0.64 -5.71 -11.50
CA ILE A 450 -0.60 -6.17 -12.14
C ILE A 450 -0.28 -6.93 -13.44
N PHE A 451 0.72 -6.47 -14.20
CA PHE A 451 1.25 -7.22 -15.35
C PHE A 451 1.77 -8.60 -14.93
N LEU A 452 2.57 -8.67 -13.87
CA LEU A 452 3.08 -9.94 -13.35
C LEU A 452 1.95 -10.84 -12.80
N ALA A 453 0.98 -10.26 -12.09
CA ALA A 453 -0.20 -10.97 -11.61
C ALA A 453 -1.00 -11.59 -12.78
N TYR A 454 -1.20 -10.83 -13.86
CA TYR A 454 -1.83 -11.35 -15.07
C TYR A 454 -0.99 -12.46 -15.70
N ALA A 455 0.31 -12.25 -15.88
CA ALA A 455 1.18 -13.22 -16.55
C ALA A 455 1.22 -14.55 -15.79
N GLU A 456 1.30 -14.51 -14.46
CA GLU A 456 1.25 -15.71 -13.62
C GLU A 456 -0.11 -16.42 -13.76
N ALA A 457 -1.21 -15.70 -13.52
CA ALA A 457 -2.54 -16.30 -13.54
C ALA A 457 -2.93 -16.83 -14.92
N ALA A 458 -2.62 -16.10 -15.99
CA ALA A 458 -2.89 -16.52 -17.36
C ALA A 458 -2.06 -17.75 -17.74
N ASN A 459 -0.78 -17.81 -17.32
CA ASN A 459 0.06 -18.98 -17.55
C ASN A 459 -0.50 -20.23 -16.85
N GLN A 460 -0.97 -20.11 -15.61
CA GLN A 460 -1.58 -21.23 -14.89
C GLN A 460 -2.94 -21.65 -15.48
N ALA A 461 -3.72 -20.69 -15.96
CA ALA A 461 -5.05 -20.92 -16.51
C ALA A 461 -5.06 -21.50 -17.92
N TYR A 462 -4.16 -21.02 -18.78
CA TYR A 462 -4.23 -21.24 -20.23
C TYR A 462 -2.87 -21.65 -20.84
N GLY A 463 -1.77 -21.55 -20.09
CA GLY A 463 -0.41 -21.69 -20.61
C GLY A 463 0.17 -20.38 -21.12
N PRO A 464 1.44 -20.37 -21.56
CA PRO A 464 2.20 -19.14 -21.77
C PRO A 464 1.76 -18.33 -23.00
N GLN A 465 1.29 -18.98 -24.06
CA GLN A 465 1.00 -18.34 -25.35
C GLN A 465 -0.50 -18.15 -25.63
N ASP A 466 -1.36 -18.86 -24.91
CA ASP A 466 -2.80 -18.67 -25.04
C ASP A 466 -3.19 -17.32 -24.39
N LYS A 467 -4.09 -16.61 -25.05
CA LYS A 467 -4.57 -15.30 -24.61
C LYS A 467 -5.80 -15.40 -23.70
N GLY A 468 -6.43 -16.57 -23.62
CA GLY A 468 -7.59 -16.78 -22.76
C GLY A 468 -8.74 -15.79 -23.01
N GLY A 469 -8.90 -15.34 -24.26
CA GLY A 469 -9.89 -14.33 -24.66
C GLY A 469 -9.45 -12.87 -24.56
N ASN A 470 -8.24 -12.58 -24.09
CA ASN A 470 -7.67 -11.22 -24.03
C ASN A 470 -6.88 -10.85 -25.30
N GLY A 471 -6.45 -9.59 -25.42
CA GLY A 471 -5.62 -9.13 -26.53
C GLY A 471 -4.17 -9.66 -26.54
N TYR A 472 -3.70 -10.15 -25.39
CA TYR A 472 -2.31 -10.53 -25.12
C TYR A 472 -2.26 -11.81 -24.27
N SER A 473 -1.11 -12.50 -24.30
CA SER A 473 -0.82 -13.70 -23.51
C SER A 473 0.15 -13.39 -22.35
N ALA A 474 0.37 -14.36 -21.47
CA ALA A 474 1.42 -14.26 -20.44
C ALA A 474 2.80 -14.02 -21.06
N TYR A 475 3.10 -14.70 -22.18
CA TYR A 475 4.34 -14.52 -22.93
C TYR A 475 4.51 -13.09 -23.44
N ASP A 476 3.46 -12.48 -23.98
CA ASP A 476 3.53 -11.10 -24.50
C ASP A 476 3.85 -10.10 -23.39
N VAL A 477 3.29 -10.29 -22.20
CA VAL A 477 3.57 -9.47 -21.02
C VAL A 477 5.03 -9.63 -20.58
N VAL A 478 5.49 -10.87 -20.37
CA VAL A 478 6.87 -11.13 -19.94
C VAL A 478 7.88 -10.64 -20.98
N LYS A 479 7.56 -10.78 -22.28
CA LYS A 479 8.39 -10.28 -23.37
C LYS A 479 8.51 -8.76 -23.37
N LYS A 480 7.45 -8.03 -22.99
CA LYS A 480 7.49 -6.55 -22.94
C LYS A 480 8.25 -6.03 -21.71
N LEU A 481 8.20 -6.77 -20.59
CA LEU A 481 8.92 -6.45 -19.36
C LEU A 481 10.45 -6.66 -19.45
N ARG A 482 10.89 -7.49 -20.40
CA ARG A 482 12.29 -7.79 -20.67
C ARG A 482 12.81 -6.92 -21.79
#